data_AF-A0AA35VY45-F1
#
_entry.id   AF-A0AA35VY45-F1
#
_cell.length_a   1.000
_cell.length_b   1.000
_cell.length_c   1.000
_cell.angle_alpha   90.00
_cell.angle_beta   90.00
_cell.angle_gamma   90.00
#
_symmetry.space_group_name_H-M   'P 1'
#
loop_
_entity.id
_entity.type
_entity.pdbx_description
1 polymer ?
#
loop_
_entity_poly.entity_id
_entity_poly.type
_entity_poly.pdbx_seq_one_letter_code
_entity_poly.pdbx_strand_id
1 'polypeptide(L)' 'MPHPSQMSIDELQQIADRAGLGMTRQEVEELKPIYDLYAGYAYELHSIDFGPTEMVVQFHPDWPEE' A
#
# COMPACT_ATOMS: atom_id res chain seq x y z
N MET A 1 -4.29 -6.63 11.62
CA MET A 1 -4.71 -5.67 10.58
C MET A 1 -6.09 -6.09 10.13
N PRO A 2 -7.10 -5.21 10.11
CA PRO A 2 -8.42 -5.54 9.54
C PRO A 2 -8.28 -5.89 8.05
N HIS A 3 -9.21 -6.68 7.52
CA HIS A 3 -9.21 -7.00 6.09
C HIS A 3 -9.46 -5.72 5.29
N PRO A 4 -8.74 -5.49 4.17
CA PRO A 4 -8.85 -4.24 3.41
C PRO A 4 -10.27 -3.95 2.90
N SER A 5 -11.07 -4.98 2.66
CA SER A 5 -12.48 -4.88 2.25
C SER A 5 -13.40 -4.33 3.34
N GLN A 6 -12.90 -4.05 4.56
CA GLN A 6 -13.65 -3.47 5.66
C GLN A 6 -13.56 -1.94 5.72
N MET A 7 -12.76 -1.30 4.86
CA MET A 7 -12.67 0.15 4.81
C MET A 7 -14.02 0.76 4.45
N SER A 8 -14.47 1.74 5.24
CA SER A 8 -15.67 2.52 4.96
C SER A 8 -15.46 3.54 3.84
N ILE A 9 -16.55 4.03 3.25
CA ILE A 9 -16.49 5.11 2.24
C ILE A 9 -15.88 6.39 2.83
N ASP A 10 -16.18 6.72 4.08
CA ASP A 10 -15.65 7.94 4.71
C ASP A 10 -14.14 7.84 5.00
N GLU A 11 -13.63 6.64 5.25
CA GLU A 11 -12.18 6.39 5.34
C GLU A 11 -11.51 6.48 3.96
N LEU A 12 -12.13 5.91 2.92
CA LEU A 12 -11.60 6.00 1.56
C LEU A 12 -11.59 7.45 1.06
N GLN A 13 -12.61 8.25 1.38
CA GLN A 13 -12.66 9.68 1.09
C GLN A 13 -11.49 10.41 1.74
N GLN A 14 -11.20 10.16 3.02
CA GLN A 14 -10.05 10.78 3.69
C GLN A 14 -8.72 10.43 3.05
N ILE A 15 -8.56 9.21 2.52
CA ILE A 15 -7.36 8.80 1.79
C ILE A 15 -7.28 9.54 0.45
N ALA A 16 -8.38 9.63 -0.28
CA ALA A 16 -8.46 10.37 -1.54
C ALA A 16 -8.12 11.86 -1.34
N ASP A 17 -8.61 12.47 -0.25
CA ASP A 17 -8.31 13.85 0.11
C ASP A 17 -6.83 14.04 0.45
N ARG A 18 -6.24 13.15 1.25
CA ARG A 18 -4.80 13.17 1.60
C ARG A 18 -3.90 12.94 0.38
N ALA A 19 -4.35 12.15 -0.56
CA ALA A 19 -3.67 11.93 -1.84
C ALA A 19 -3.85 13.12 -2.82
N GLY A 20 -4.65 14.13 -2.45
CA GLY A 20 -4.89 15.32 -3.27
C GLY A 20 -5.73 15.04 -4.51
N LEU A 21 -6.54 13.97 -4.51
CA LEU A 21 -7.32 13.55 -5.67
C LEU A 21 -8.56 14.40 -5.91
N GLY A 22 -9.04 15.14 -4.89
CA GLY A 22 -10.16 16.07 -5.02
C GLY A 22 -11.47 15.42 -5.49
N MET A 23 -11.65 14.13 -5.19
CA MET A 23 -12.79 13.34 -5.66
C MET A 23 -14.06 13.68 -4.89
N THR A 24 -15.17 13.73 -5.61
CA THR A 24 -16.51 13.79 -5.03
C THR A 24 -16.88 12.48 -4.36
N ARG A 25 -17.87 12.51 -3.46
CA ARG A 25 -18.34 11.31 -2.77
C ARG A 25 -18.79 10.20 -3.72
N GLN A 26 -19.47 10.57 -4.82
CA GLN A 26 -19.92 9.61 -5.82
C GLN A 26 -18.74 8.94 -6.54
N GLU A 27 -17.71 9.70 -6.91
CA GLU A 27 -16.51 9.13 -7.54
C GLU A 27 -15.76 8.19 -6.59
N VAL A 28 -15.75 8.48 -5.28
CA VAL A 28 -15.18 7.58 -4.27
C VAL A 28 -16.01 6.30 -4.11
N GLU A 29 -17.34 6.40 -4.15
CA GLU A 29 -18.23 5.24 -4.15
C GLU A 29 -18.05 4.36 -5.39
N GLU A 30 -17.85 4.97 -6.56
CA GLU A 30 -17.54 4.27 -7.81
C GLU A 30 -16.14 3.63 -7.81
N LEU A 31 -15.16 4.26 -7.15
CA LEU A 31 -13.80 3.72 -6.99
C LEU A 31 -13.75 2.54 -6.02
N LYS A 32 -14.62 2.52 -5.00
CA LYS A 32 -14.57 1.57 -3.88
C LYS A 32 -14.47 0.09 -4.29
N PRO A 33 -15.23 -0.43 -5.27
CA PRO A 33 -15.14 -1.84 -5.65
C PRO A 33 -13.76 -2.22 -6.20
N ILE A 34 -13.14 -1.33 -6.98
CA ILE A 34 -11.81 -1.55 -7.54
C ILE A 34 -10.75 -1.43 -6.44
N TYR A 35 -10.90 -0.44 -5.55
CA TYR A 35 -10.02 -0.32 -4.38
C TYR A 35 -10.04 -1.60 -3.54
N ASP A 36 -11.23 -2.11 -3.22
CA ASP A 36 -11.40 -3.33 -2.41
C ASP A 36 -10.74 -4.55 -3.05
N LEU A 37 -10.83 -4.68 -4.39
CA LEU A 37 -10.17 -5.74 -5.15
C LEU A 37 -8.65 -5.68 -5.01
N TYR A 38 -8.04 -4.51 -5.30
CA TYR A 38 -6.58 -4.34 -5.21
C TYR A 38 -6.06 -4.49 -3.79
N ALA A 39 -6.83 -3.98 -2.83
CA ALA A 39 -6.46 -4.07 -1.44
C ALA A 39 -6.50 -5.54 -0.97
N GLY A 40 -7.42 -6.36 -1.50
CA GLY A 40 -7.41 -7.82 -1.35
C GLY A 40 -6.11 -8.48 -1.86
N TYR A 41 -5.70 -8.16 -3.09
CA TYR A 41 -4.43 -8.68 -3.63
C TYR A 41 -3.20 -8.23 -2.84
N ALA A 42 -3.17 -6.97 -2.38
CA ALA A 42 -2.10 -6.47 -1.53
C ALA A 42 -2.03 -7.23 -0.20
N TYR A 43 -3.18 -7.56 0.39
CA TYR A 43 -3.25 -8.38 1.60
C TYR A 43 -2.69 -9.78 1.37
N GLU A 44 -3.01 -10.42 0.25
CA GLU A 44 -2.45 -11.73 -0.11
C GLU A 44 -0.92 -11.66 -0.25
N LEU A 45 -0.38 -10.64 -0.90
CA LEU A 45 1.07 -10.44 -1.00
C LEU A 45 1.73 -10.28 0.37
N HIS A 46 1.09 -9.57 1.29
CA HIS A 46 1.58 -9.40 2.67
C HIS A 46 1.39 -10.63 3.55
N SER A 47 0.61 -11.61 3.12
CA SER A 47 0.47 -12.90 3.81
C SER A 47 1.61 -13.87 3.47
N ILE A 48 2.44 -13.55 2.48
CA ILE A 48 3.64 -14.30 2.14
C ILE A 48 4.70 -14.04 3.22
N ASP A 49 5.07 -15.09 3.94
CA ASP A 49 6.24 -15.07 4.81
C ASP A 49 7.51 -15.19 3.95
N PHE A 50 8.20 -14.08 3.75
CA PHE A 50 9.48 -14.03 3.05
C PHE A 50 10.64 -14.64 3.88
N GLY A 51 10.38 -15.10 5.12
CA GLY A 51 11.40 -15.50 6.07
C GLY A 51 12.38 -14.36 6.38
N PRO A 52 13.50 -14.64 7.07
CA PRO A 52 14.61 -13.71 7.19
C PRO A 52 15.33 -13.64 5.84
N THR A 53 14.76 -12.93 4.88
CA THR A 53 15.53 -12.49 3.72
C THR A 53 16.41 -11.36 4.21
N GLU A 54 17.67 -11.67 4.52
CA GLU A 54 18.73 -10.71 4.84
C GLU A 54 18.88 -9.76 3.64
N MET A 55 18.15 -8.64 3.67
CA MET A 55 18.34 -7.55 2.71
C MET A 55 19.57 -6.74 3.15
N VAL A 56 20.71 -7.40 3.28
CA VAL A 56 21.97 -6.74 3.57
C VAL A 56 22.51 -6.24 2.24
N VAL A 57 22.19 -5.00 1.91
CA VAL A 57 22.99 -4.26 0.93
C VAL A 57 24.37 -4.09 1.58
N GLN A 58 25.31 -5.00 1.28
CA GLN A 58 26.68 -4.87 1.70
C GLN A 58 27.31 -3.75 0.88
N PHE A 59 27.45 -2.58 1.51
CA PHE A 59 28.20 -1.47 0.93
C PHE A 59 29.70 -1.80 1.02
N HIS A 60 30.33 -2.00 -0.13
CA HIS A 60 31.78 -2.06 -0.25
C HIS A 60 32.27 -0.69 -0.73
N PRO A 61 32.75 0.20 0.15
CA PRO A 61 33.39 1.40 -0.32
C PRO A 61 34.74 1.04 -0.94
N ASP A 62 34.86 1.20 -2.26
CA ASP A 62 36.15 1.25 -2.95
C ASP A 62 36.85 2.58 -2.60
N TRP A 63 37.41 2.67 -1.40
CA TRP A 63 38.33 3.76 -1.07
C TRP A 63 39.70 3.41 -1.67
N PRO A 64 40.33 4.29 -2.47
CA PRO A 64 41.70 4.06 -2.92
C PRO A 64 42.63 4.09 -1.70
N GLU A 65 43.41 3.01 -1.50
CA GLU A 65 44.52 3.00 -0.55
C GLU A 65 45.60 3.98 -1.05
N GLU A 66 45.97 4.94 -0.20
CA GLU A 66 47.07 5.89 -0.45
C GLU A 66 48.45 5.22 -0.51
#